data_AF-A0A2D4LKW4-F1
#
_entry.id   AF-A0A2D4LKW4-F1
#
_cell.length_a   1.000
_cell.length_b   1.000
_cell.length_c   1.000
_cell.angle_alpha   90.00
_cell.angle_beta   90.00
_cell.angle_gamma   90.00
#
_symmetry.space_group_name_H-M   'P 1'
#
loop_
_entity.id
_entity.type
_entity.pdbx_description
1 polymer ?
#
loop_
_entity_poly.entity_id
_entity_poly.type
_entity_poly.pdbx_seq_one_letter_code
_entity_poly.pdbx_strand_id
1 'polypeptide(L)'
;QGECNFATASRLSILAEEWQKGHNYSCHVKQTGQVLSDSVEGSPVHKTESTSGISEIQLSLYAGQFIFLLLGAKSLAYSVILGIYKIYRKKGKRQLFFG
;
A
#
# COMPACT_ATOMS: atom_id res chain seq x y z
N GLN A 1 -33.17 -23.30 7.48
CA GLN A 1 -32.45 -23.82 8.65
C GLN A 1 -30.97 -23.72 8.31
N GLY A 2 -30.20 -22.87 9.01
CA GLY A 2 -28.77 -22.70 8.72
C GLY A 2 -27.94 -23.82 9.34
N GLU A 3 -26.82 -24.21 8.71
CA GLU A 3 -25.90 -25.16 9.32
C GLU A 3 -25.24 -24.56 10.58
N CYS A 4 -25.30 -25.31 11.68
CA CYS A 4 -24.55 -25.00 12.90
C CYS A 4 -23.15 -25.61 12.80
N ASN A 5 -22.21 -24.85 12.24
CA ASN A 5 -20.81 -25.24 12.14
C ASN A 5 -19.99 -24.67 13.32
N PHE A 6 -19.02 -25.45 13.80
CA PHE A 6 -18.07 -25.02 14.83
C PHE A 6 -16.73 -24.65 14.19
N ALA A 7 -16.14 -23.54 14.61
CA ALA A 7 -14.84 -23.08 14.16
C ALA A 7 -13.86 -22.98 15.33
N THR A 8 -12.60 -23.33 15.09
CA THR A 8 -11.50 -23.19 16.03
C THR A 8 -10.22 -22.84 15.28
N ALA A 9 -9.30 -22.14 15.93
CA ALA A 9 -8.01 -21.75 15.36
C ALA A 9 -6.88 -22.09 16.35
N SER A 10 -5.77 -22.61 15.83
CA SER A 10 -4.55 -22.87 16.59
C SER A 10 -3.41 -22.08 15.96
N ARG A 11 -2.55 -21.49 16.80
CA ARG A 11 -1.40 -20.70 16.37
C ARG A 11 -0.14 -21.21 17.06
N LEU A 12 0.85 -21.59 16.25
CA LEU A 12 2.20 -21.89 16.70
C LEU A 12 3.11 -20.69 16.43
N SER A 13 3.86 -20.26 17.43
CA SER A 13 4.88 -19.22 17.30
C SER A 13 6.25 -19.86 17.53
N ILE A 14 7.15 -19.69 16.58
CA ILE A 14 8.52 -20.20 16.61
C ILE A 14 9.48 -19.08 16.21
N LEU A 15 10.74 -19.26 16.56
CA LEU A 15 11.82 -18.36 16.14
C LEU A 15 12.02 -18.46 14.62
N ALA A 16 12.35 -17.32 14.01
CA ALA A 16 12.57 -17.26 12.56
C ALA A 16 13.75 -18.16 12.16
N GLU A 17 14.78 -18.23 12.99
CA GLU A 17 15.96 -19.06 12.79
C GLU A 17 15.58 -20.55 12.76
N GLU A 18 14.61 -20.98 13.57
CA GLU A 18 14.13 -22.36 13.60
C GLU A 18 13.28 -22.70 12.37
N TRP A 19 12.42 -21.78 11.91
CA TRP A 19 11.66 -21.97 10.67
C TRP A 19 12.58 -22.15 9.45
N GLN A 20 13.66 -21.37 9.39
CA GLN A 20 14.61 -21.36 8.28
C GLN A 20 15.48 -22.62 8.20
N LYS A 21 15.50 -23.45 9.26
CA LYS A 21 16.20 -24.75 9.25
C LYS A 21 15.54 -25.79 8.34
N GLY A 22 14.35 -25.52 7.83
CA GLY A 22 13.65 -26.43 6.93
C GLY A 22 12.90 -27.54 7.64
N HIS A 23 12.47 -27.30 8.88
CA HIS A 23 11.66 -28.28 9.60
C HIS A 23 10.24 -28.38 8.99
N ASN A 24 9.66 -29.58 9.03
CA ASN A 24 8.27 -29.79 8.68
C ASN A 24 7.38 -29.56 9.92
N TYR A 25 6.41 -28.66 9.80
CA TYR A 25 5.45 -28.32 10.84
C TYR A 25 4.06 -28.79 10.44
N SER A 26 3.41 -29.55 11.32
CA SER A 26 2.09 -30.12 11.05
C SER A 26 1.06 -29.68 12.08
N CYS A 27 -0.14 -29.38 11.59
CA CYS A 27 -1.32 -29.14 12.41
C CYS A 27 -2.20 -30.40 12.37
N HIS A 28 -2.52 -30.94 13.54
CA HIS A 28 -3.39 -32.11 13.68
C HIS A 28 -4.70 -31.72 14.35
N VAL A 29 -5.81 -31.88 13.63
CA VAL A 29 -7.17 -31.68 14.13
C VAL A 29 -7.81 -33.04 14.36
N LYS A 30 -8.24 -33.29 15.60
CA LYS A 30 -8.93 -34.53 15.97
C LYS A 30 -10.40 -34.26 16.23
N GLN A 31 -11.28 -34.93 15.50
CA GLN A 31 -12.73 -34.86 15.68
C GLN A 31 -13.32 -36.27 15.63
N THR A 32 -13.97 -36.70 16.71
CA THR A 32 -14.71 -37.98 16.79
C THR A 32 -13.95 -39.20 16.21
N GLY A 33 -12.67 -39.33 16.56
CA GLY A 33 -11.83 -40.44 16.12
C GLY A 33 -11.19 -40.29 14.72
N GLN A 34 -11.53 -39.23 13.98
CA GLN A 34 -10.85 -38.86 12.74
C GLN A 34 -9.72 -37.87 13.05
N VAL A 35 -8.57 -38.06 12.40
CA VAL A 35 -7.42 -37.15 12.50
C VAL A 35 -7.18 -36.56 11.12
N LEU A 36 -7.43 -35.26 10.97
CA LEU A 36 -7.04 -34.50 9.81
C LEU A 36 -5.70 -33.83 10.11
N SER A 37 -4.74 -33.98 9.20
CA SER A 37 -3.40 -33.42 9.37
C SER A 37 -3.04 -32.62 8.13
N ASP A 38 -2.49 -31.44 8.35
CA ASP A 38 -1.93 -30.62 7.27
C ASP A 38 -0.53 -30.18 7.67
N SER A 39 0.38 -30.13 6.71
CA SER A 39 1.82 -29.99 6.94
C SER A 39 2.42 -28.92 6.04
N VAL A 40 3.30 -28.10 6.60
CA VAL A 40 4.05 -27.07 5.88
C VAL A 40 5.54 -27.25 6.17
N GLU A 41 6.33 -27.28 5.11
CA GLU A 41 7.77 -27.28 5.23
C GLU A 41 8.27 -25.85 5.41
N GLY A 42 9.14 -25.64 6.40
CA GLY A 42 9.93 -24.43 6.47
C GLY A 42 10.75 -24.32 5.19
N SER A 43 10.61 -23.23 4.45
CA SER A 43 11.48 -22.97 3.30
C SER A 43 12.47 -21.87 3.67
N PRO A 44 13.76 -21.99 3.31
CA PRO A 44 14.67 -20.87 3.32
C PRO A 44 14.24 -19.88 2.23
N VAL A 45 13.25 -19.05 2.55
CA VAL A 45 12.82 -17.97 1.66
C VAL A 45 13.88 -16.89 1.74
N HIS A 46 14.70 -16.76 0.69
CA HIS A 46 15.37 -15.50 0.38
C HIS A 46 14.31 -14.40 0.49
N LYS A 47 14.51 -13.42 1.39
CA LYS A 47 13.55 -12.34 1.64
C LYS A 47 13.23 -11.57 0.36
N THR A 48 12.19 -12.02 -0.31
CA THR A 48 11.23 -11.27 -1.09
C THR A 48 10.07 -12.25 -1.10
N GLU A 49 9.10 -12.14 -0.20
CA GLU A 49 7.99 -11.23 -0.44
C GLU A 49 6.97 -11.47 0.69
N SER A 50 7.11 -10.73 1.80
CA SER A 50 5.98 -10.36 2.65
C SER A 50 5.73 -8.88 2.40
N THR A 51 5.30 -8.57 1.18
CA THR A 51 4.97 -7.21 0.76
C THR A 51 3.54 -7.20 0.22
N SER A 52 2.58 -7.80 0.93
CA SER A 52 1.16 -7.64 0.60
C SER A 52 0.50 -6.52 1.40
N GLY A 53 0.85 -6.33 2.68
CA GLY A 53 0.27 -5.27 3.51
C GLY A 53 1.00 -3.92 3.47
N ILE A 54 2.32 -3.92 3.19
CA ILE A 54 3.14 -2.70 3.21
C ILE A 54 3.27 -2.07 1.81
N SER A 55 3.14 -2.86 0.74
CA SER A 55 3.24 -2.37 -0.65
C SER A 55 2.10 -1.43 -1.01
N GLU A 56 0.87 -1.77 -0.65
CA GLU A 56 -0.32 -0.99 -1.04
C GLU A 56 -0.34 0.40 -0.39
N ILE A 57 0.02 0.48 0.90
CA ILE A 57 0.08 1.75 1.62
C ILE A 57 1.23 2.62 1.08
N GLN A 58 2.41 2.03 0.83
CA GLN A 58 3.53 2.75 0.22
C GLN A 58 3.22 3.23 -1.20
N LEU A 59 2.56 2.40 -2.01
CA LEU A 59 2.18 2.75 -3.38
C LEU A 59 1.13 3.86 -3.41
N SER A 60 0.17 3.84 -2.48
CA SER A 60 -0.83 4.91 -2.32
C SER A 60 -0.23 6.23 -1.84
N LEU A 61 0.70 6.19 -0.87
CA LEU A 61 1.45 7.35 -0.40
C LEU A 61 2.31 7.96 -1.50
N TYR A 62 3.00 7.11 -2.27
CA TYR A 62 3.81 7.54 -3.40
C TYR A 62 2.91 8.16 -4.48
N ALA A 63 1.85 7.48 -4.91
CA ALA A 63 0.89 8.02 -5.88
C ALA A 63 0.32 9.38 -5.44
N GLY A 64 -0.06 9.51 -4.17
CA GLY A 64 -0.49 10.78 -3.59
C GLY A 64 0.59 11.87 -3.69
N GLN A 65 1.84 11.56 -3.34
CA GLN A 65 2.95 12.49 -3.42
C GLN A 65 3.21 12.99 -4.85
N PHE A 66 3.16 12.10 -5.86
CA PHE A 66 3.29 12.51 -7.27
C PHE A 66 2.13 13.41 -7.71
N ILE A 67 0.90 13.06 -7.34
CA ILE A 67 -0.28 13.88 -7.66
C ILE A 67 -0.15 15.27 -7.04
N PHE A 68 0.24 15.37 -5.76
CA PHE A 68 0.46 16.66 -5.10
C PHE A 68 1.55 17.50 -5.78
N LEU A 69 2.68 16.88 -6.16
CA LEU A 69 3.75 17.57 -6.87
C LEU A 69 3.31 18.08 -8.24
N LEU A 70 2.57 17.27 -9.01
CA LEU A 70 2.05 17.65 -10.32
C LEU A 70 1.03 18.80 -10.22
N LEU A 71 0.09 18.71 -9.28
CA LEU A 71 -0.90 19.75 -9.03
C LEU A 71 -0.26 21.04 -8.51
N GLY A 72 0.72 20.93 -7.60
CA GLY A 72 1.48 22.05 -7.08
C GLY A 72 2.25 22.78 -8.19
N ALA A 73 2.97 22.05 -9.03
CA ALA A 73 3.72 22.62 -10.16
C ALA A 73 2.78 23.34 -11.16
N LYS A 74 1.62 22.75 -11.49
CA LYS A 74 0.62 23.40 -12.34
C LYS A 74 0.09 24.68 -11.71
N SER A 75 -0.25 24.66 -10.42
CA SER A 75 -0.77 25.83 -9.69
C SER A 75 0.22 26.99 -9.67
N LEU A 76 1.51 26.70 -9.43
CA LEU A 76 2.58 27.71 -9.49
C LEU A 76 2.70 28.30 -10.90
N ALA A 77 2.69 27.46 -11.94
CA ALA A 77 2.74 27.92 -13.33
C ALA A 77 1.53 28.81 -13.69
N TYR A 78 0.31 28.40 -13.32
CA TYR A 78 -0.89 29.21 -13.52
C TYR A 78 -0.83 30.56 -12.80
N SER A 79 -0.30 30.59 -11.57
CA SER A 79 -0.14 31.82 -10.80
C SER A 79 0.84 32.80 -11.44
N VAL A 80 1.96 32.29 -11.96
CA VAL A 80 2.96 33.09 -12.70
C VAL A 80 2.36 33.65 -13.98
N ILE A 81 1.72 32.81 -14.80
CA ILE A 81 1.09 33.23 -16.05
C ILE A 81 0.00 34.28 -15.79
N LEU A 82 -0.85 34.07 -14.78
CA LEU A 82 -1.89 35.01 -14.41
C LEU A 82 -1.31 36.35 -13.90
N GLY A 83 -0.22 36.32 -13.14
CA GLY A 83 0.50 37.51 -12.70
C GLY A 83 1.03 38.32 -13.87
N ILE A 84 1.71 37.65 -14.80
CA ILE A 84 2.22 38.25 -16.04
C ILE A 84 1.07 38.83 -16.87
N TYR A 85 -0.02 38.07 -17.08
CA TYR A 85 -1.20 38.53 -17.80
C TYR A 85 -1.82 39.78 -17.16
N LYS A 86 -1.96 39.81 -15.82
CA LYS A 86 -2.45 40.99 -15.10
C LYS A 86 -1.53 42.20 -15.28
N ILE A 87 -0.21 42.00 -15.30
CA ILE A 87 0.77 43.08 -15.54
C ILE A 87 0.62 43.62 -16.97
N TYR A 88 0.57 42.77 -17.99
CA TYR A 88 0.35 43.18 -19.38
C TYR A 88 -0.99 43.91 -19.55
N ARG A 89 -2.08 43.38 -18.97
CA ARG A 89 -3.39 44.03 -19.01
C ARG A 89 -3.36 45.41 -18.33
N LYS A 90 -2.65 45.55 -17.19
CA LYS A 90 -2.50 46.83 -16.49
C LYS A 90 -1.62 47.84 -17.25
N LYS A 91 -0.67 47.38 -18.07
CA LYS A 91 0.10 48.23 -18.99
C LYS A 91 -0.74 48.66 -20.20
N GLY A 92 -1.47 47.75 -20.83
CA GLY A 92 -2.36 48.07 -21.96
C GLY A 92 -3.46 49.06 -21.59
N LYS A 93 -4.03 48.97 -20.39
CA LYS A 93 -4.99 49.96 -19.88
C LYS A 93 -4.37 51.33 -19.57
N ARG A 94 -3.06 51.41 -19.30
CA ARG A 94 -2.37 52.70 -19.08
C ARG A 94 -2.03 53.42 -20.38
N GLN A 95 -1.80 52.69 -21.48
CA GLN A 95 -1.61 53.33 -22.79
C GLN A 95 -2.91 53.83 -23.42
N LEU A 96 -4.07 53.23 -23.10
CA LEU A 96 -5.36 53.69 -23.64
C LEU A 96 -5.92 54.97 -22.96
N PHE A 97 -5.33 55.42 -21.85
CA PHE A 97 -5.73 56.63 -21.12
C PHE A 97 -4.80 57.83 -21.39
N PHE A 98 -3.80 57.67 -22.26
CA PHE A 98 -2.82 58.72 -22.63
C PHE A 98 -2.70 58.90 -24.16
N GLY A 99 -3.67 58.41 -24.93
CA GLY A 99 -3.81 58.65 -26.37
C GLY A 99 -5.02 59.51 -26.66
#